data_AF-A0A5N8V5X6-F1
#
_entry.id   AF-A0A5N8V5X6-F1
#
_cell.length_a   1.000
_cell.length_b   1.000
_cell.length_c   1.000
_cell.angle_alpha   90.00
_cell.angle_beta   90.00
_cell.angle_gamma   90.00
#
_symmetry.space_group_name_H-M   'P 1'
#
loop_
_entity.id
_entity.type
_entity.pdbx_description
1 polymer ?
#
loop_
_entity_poly.entity_id
_entity_poly.type
_entity_poly.pdbx_seq_one_letter_code
_entity_poly.pdbx_strand_id
1 'polypeptide(L)'
;MAVGGGAAVRVRSIRSLPAAGLTLDDVRVFLPCPDGDVAGAPPSDMGLRVAWQRLAALHERIATQAEARDRPAAALRRKTGGLIRPVD
;
A
#
# COMPACT_ATOMS: atom_id res chain seq x y z
N MET A 1 -7.41 -36.16 0.79
CA MET A 1 -6.50 -35.01 0.62
C MET A 1 -7.04 -33.85 1.44
N ALA A 2 -6.49 -33.63 2.64
CA ALA A 2 -6.82 -32.45 3.45
C ALA A 2 -5.74 -31.39 3.18
N VAL A 3 -6.14 -30.21 2.70
CA VAL A 3 -5.26 -29.05 2.75
C VAL A 3 -5.17 -28.64 4.23
N GLY A 4 -4.08 -29.04 4.89
CA GLY A 4 -3.87 -28.77 6.32
C GLY A 4 -3.81 -27.26 6.61
N GLY A 5 -4.45 -26.81 7.70
CA GLY A 5 -4.75 -25.40 7.99
C GLY A 5 -3.60 -24.39 7.87
N GLY A 6 -2.33 -24.81 7.93
CA GLY A 6 -1.17 -23.94 7.71
C GLY A 6 -1.12 -23.33 6.29
N ALA A 7 -1.56 -24.04 5.26
CA ALA A 7 -1.59 -23.49 3.90
C ALA A 7 -2.63 -22.38 3.73
N ALA A 8 -3.79 -22.48 4.39
CA ALA A 8 -4.83 -21.46 4.35
C ALA A 8 -4.41 -20.17 5.08
N VAL A 9 -3.72 -20.30 6.22
CA VAL A 9 -3.16 -19.16 6.97
C VAL A 9 -2.09 -18.43 6.15
N ARG A 10 -1.19 -19.17 5.48
CA ARG A 10 -0.21 -18.59 4.55
C ARG A 10 -0.86 -17.83 3.39
N VAL A 11 -1.87 -18.41 2.76
CA VAL A 11 -2.59 -17.78 1.66
C VAL A 11 -3.32 -16.51 2.13
N ARG A 12 -3.89 -16.51 3.34
CA ARG A 12 -4.57 -15.33 3.90
C ARG A 12 -3.58 -14.20 4.22
N SER A 13 -2.44 -14.54 4.81
CA SER A 13 -1.33 -13.62 5.08
C SER A 13 -0.77 -13.01 3.78
N ILE A 14 -0.52 -13.83 2.76
CA ILE A 14 -0.02 -13.36 1.46
C ILE A 14 -1.06 -12.46 0.77
N ARG A 15 -2.36 -12.75 0.90
CA ARG A 15 -3.44 -11.94 0.30
C ARG A 15 -3.60 -10.56 0.92
N SER A 16 -3.23 -10.35 2.19
CA SER A 16 -3.32 -9.02 2.82
C SER A 16 -2.19 -8.09 2.39
N LEU A 17 -1.05 -8.60 1.93
CA LEU A 17 0.11 -7.78 1.56
C LEU A 17 -0.16 -6.90 0.30
N PRO A 18 -0.77 -7.42 -0.78
CA PRO A 18 -1.19 -6.57 -1.90
C PRO A 18 -2.25 -5.54 -1.52
N ALA A 19 -3.17 -5.89 -0.62
CA ALA A 19 -4.15 -4.94 -0.09
C ALA A 19 -3.49 -3.80 0.71
N ALA A 20 -2.30 -4.03 1.27
CA ALA A 20 -1.47 -3.04 1.95
C ALA A 20 -0.53 -2.26 1.01
N GLY A 21 -0.63 -2.45 -0.31
CA GLY A 21 0.15 -1.70 -1.30
C GLY A 21 1.48 -2.33 -1.71
N LEU A 22 1.75 -3.57 -1.29
CA LEU A 22 2.90 -4.33 -1.79
C LEU A 22 2.61 -4.92 -3.18
N THR A 23 3.62 -4.95 -4.04
CA THR A 23 3.53 -5.61 -5.35
C THR A 23 3.70 -7.13 -5.20
N LEU A 24 3.29 -7.88 -6.23
CA LEU A 24 3.53 -9.34 -6.26
C LEU A 24 5.01 -9.71 -6.21
N ASP A 25 5.89 -8.81 -6.68
CA ASP A 25 7.33 -9.03 -6.60
C ASP A 25 7.85 -8.84 -5.17
N ASP A 26 7.33 -7.85 -4.43
CA ASP A 26 7.65 -7.67 -3.01
C ASP A 26 7.17 -8.87 -2.17
N VAL A 27 6.00 -9.41 -2.48
CA VAL A 27 5.44 -10.59 -1.81
C VAL A 27 6.36 -11.81 -1.92
N ARG A 28 7.17 -11.92 -2.99
CA ARG A 28 8.14 -13.01 -3.14
C ARG A 28 9.23 -13.00 -2.07
N VAL A 29 9.55 -11.83 -1.53
CA VAL A 29 10.51 -11.66 -0.42
C VAL A 29 9.98 -12.29 0.88
N PHE A 30 8.65 -12.44 1.01
CA PHE A 30 7.99 -13.05 2.16
C PHE A 30 7.77 -14.57 1.99
N LEU A 31 7.99 -15.13 0.79
CA LEU A 31 7.84 -16.57 0.51
C LEU A 31 8.80 -17.50 1.28
N PRO A 32 10.06 -17.13 1.60
CA PRO A 32 10.92 -17.97 2.43
C PRO A 32 10.66 -17.81 3.95
N CYS A 33 9.79 -16.87 4.36
CA CYS A 33 9.39 -16.69 5.76
C CYS A 33 7.85 -16.68 5.96
N PRO A 34 7.11 -17.77 5.68
CA PRO A 34 5.69 -17.82 5.97
C PRO A 34 5.37 -18.95 6.95
N ASP A 35 6.14 -19.12 8.02
CA ASP A 35 5.85 -20.11 9.08
C ASP A 35 5.68 -19.47 10.47
N GLY A 36 5.27 -18.21 10.49
CA GLY A 36 4.72 -17.57 11.68
C GLY A 36 3.45 -16.86 11.28
N ASP A 37 2.38 -17.10 12.01
CA ASP A 37 1.23 -16.21 12.02
C ASP A 37 1.73 -14.74 12.05
N VAL A 38 1.36 -13.93 11.06
CA VAL A 38 1.73 -12.49 11.02
C VAL A 38 1.12 -11.75 12.21
N ALA A 39 0.12 -12.33 12.86
CA ALA A 39 -0.46 -11.82 14.10
C ALA A 39 0.27 -12.31 15.38
N GLY A 40 1.18 -13.28 15.29
CA GLY A 40 1.78 -13.95 16.46
C GLY A 40 3.31 -14.01 16.51
N ALA A 41 4.02 -13.84 15.38
CA ALA A 41 5.49 -13.79 15.33
C ALA A 41 5.98 -12.41 14.85
N PRO A 42 7.12 -11.90 15.35
CA PRO A 42 7.66 -10.63 14.88
C PRO A 42 7.97 -10.69 13.37
N PRO A 43 7.61 -9.65 12.61
CA PRO A 43 7.86 -9.61 11.17
C PRO A 43 9.36 -9.64 10.88
N SER A 44 9.74 -10.22 9.73
CA SER A 44 11.15 -10.26 9.32
C SER A 44 11.68 -8.83 9.06
N ASP A 45 12.93 -8.57 9.47
CA ASP A 45 13.60 -7.27 9.23
C ASP A 45 13.62 -6.89 7.75
N MET A 46 13.77 -7.89 6.87
CA MET A 46 13.74 -7.68 5.42
C MET A 46 12.34 -7.29 4.92
N GLY A 47 11.29 -7.93 5.44
CA GLY A 47 9.91 -7.59 5.12
C GLY A 47 9.54 -6.18 5.57
N LEU A 48 9.99 -5.77 6.75
CA LEU A 48 9.83 -4.40 7.25
C LEU A 48 10.51 -3.38 6.34
N ARG A 49 11.76 -3.62 5.92
CA ARG A 49 12.48 -2.72 5.00
C ARG A 49 11.74 -2.52 3.68
N VAL A 50 11.23 -3.60 3.09
CA VAL A 50 10.45 -3.54 1.84
C VAL A 50 9.15 -2.74 2.05
N ALA A 51 8.44 -2.96 3.16
CA ALA A 51 7.23 -2.20 3.48
C ALA A 51 7.51 -0.69 3.63
N TRP A 52 8.60 -0.33 4.33
CA TRP A 52 9.02 1.07 4.50
C TRP A 52 9.39 1.73 3.16
N GLN A 53 10.11 1.02 2.29
CA GLN A 53 10.45 1.52 0.96
C GLN A 53 9.19 1.77 0.11
N ARG A 54 8.21 0.86 0.17
CA ARG A 54 6.94 1.02 -0.55
C ARG A 54 6.11 2.17 0.01
N LEU A 55 6.09 2.35 1.33
CA LEU A 55 5.43 3.48 1.96
C LEU A 55 6.04 4.82 1.53
N ALA A 56 7.37 4.92 1.48
CA ALA A 56 8.05 6.12 0.99
C ALA A 56 7.69 6.45 -0.47
N ALA A 57 7.73 5.44 -1.35
CA ALA A 57 7.35 5.62 -2.75
C ALA A 57 5.87 6.04 -2.92
N LEU A 58 4.97 5.56 -2.06
CA LEU A 58 3.58 6.01 -2.06
C LEU A 58 3.45 7.46 -1.61
N HIS A 59 4.18 7.89 -0.58
CA HIS A 59 4.20 9.29 -0.15
C HIS A 59 4.64 10.24 -1.26
N GLU A 60 5.70 9.90 -2.00
CA GLU A 60 6.17 10.70 -3.14
C GLU A 60 5.11 10.83 -4.25
N ARG A 61 4.43 9.72 -4.57
CA ARG A 61 3.34 9.71 -5.56
C ARG A 61 2.16 10.53 -5.12
N ILE A 62 1.76 10.44 -3.84
CA ILE A 62 0.67 11.24 -3.27
C ILE A 62 1.01 12.72 -3.33
N ALA A 63 2.25 13.11 -2.98
CA ALA A 63 2.69 14.50 -3.07
C ALA A 63 2.60 15.01 -4.51
N THR A 64 3.11 14.24 -5.47
CA THR A 64 3.06 14.56 -6.91
C THR A 64 1.60 14.73 -7.39
N GLN A 65 0.72 13.81 -7.01
CA GLN A 65 -0.69 13.86 -7.37
C GLN A 65 -1.42 15.02 -6.69
N ALA A 66 -1.08 15.34 -5.43
CA ALA A 66 -1.63 16.49 -4.72
C ALA A 66 -1.24 17.80 -5.41
N GLU A 67 0.02 17.97 -5.80
CA GLU A 67 0.45 19.13 -6.59
C GLU A 67 -0.28 19.23 -7.93
N ALA A 68 -0.44 18.09 -8.62
CA ALA A 68 -1.16 18.01 -9.88
C ALA A 68 -2.64 18.35 -9.74
N ARG A 69 -3.28 18.07 -8.59
CA ARG A 69 -4.65 18.47 -8.24
C ARG A 69 -4.75 19.93 -7.83
N ASP A 70 -3.78 20.41 -7.05
CA ASP A 70 -3.83 21.74 -6.46
C ASP A 70 -3.57 22.83 -7.50
N ARG A 71 -2.74 22.56 -8.52
CA ARG A 71 -2.49 23.46 -9.65
C ARG A 71 -3.78 23.85 -10.41
N PRO A 72 -4.62 22.91 -10.91
CA PRO A 72 -5.88 23.25 -11.55
C PRO A 72 -6.90 23.82 -10.55
N ALA A 73 -6.95 23.31 -9.31
CA ALA A 73 -7.86 23.86 -8.29
C ALA A 73 -7.58 25.36 -8.04
N ALA A 74 -6.31 25.75 -7.93
CA ALA A 74 -5.91 27.14 -7.78
C ALA A 74 -6.23 27.98 -9.03
N ALA A 75 -6.03 27.43 -10.24
CA ALA A 75 -6.37 28.11 -11.48
C ALA A 75 -7.89 28.37 -11.61
N LEU A 76 -8.71 27.38 -11.24
CA LEU A 76 -10.17 27.51 -11.23
C LEU A 76 -10.61 28.56 -10.21
N ARG A 77 -10.12 28.52 -8.96
CA ARG A 77 -10.44 29.52 -7.93
C ARG A 77 -10.16 30.95 -8.39
N ARG A 78 -9.01 31.18 -9.05
CA ARG A 78 -8.65 32.50 -9.60
C ARG A 78 -9.62 32.94 -10.70
N LYS A 79 -10.02 32.05 -11.60
CA LYS A 79 -10.94 32.38 -12.71
C LYS A 79 -12.38 32.59 -12.25
N THR A 80 -12.83 31.92 -11.20
CA THR A 80 -14.23 31.94 -10.75
C THR A 80 -14.48 32.90 -9.60
N GLY A 81 -13.46 33.62 -9.12
CA GLY A 81 -13.58 34.47 -7.93
C GLY A 81 -13.96 33.69 -6.66
N GLY A 82 -13.71 32.38 -6.64
CA GLY A 82 -14.12 31.50 -5.53
C GLY A 82 -15.60 31.06 -5.55
N LEU A 83 -16.37 31.39 -6.58
CA LEU A 83 -17.82 31.14 -6.64
C LEU A 83 -18.19 29.70 -7.05
N ILE A 84 -17.29 28.98 -7.73
CA ILE A 84 -17.54 27.59 -8.15
C ILE A 84 -16.87 26.62 -7.16
N ARG A 85 -17.69 25.84 -6.46
CA ARG A 85 -17.22 24.71 -5.64
C ARG A 85 -17.11 23.46 -6.53
N PRO A 86 -15.98 22.73 -6.51
CA PRO A 86 -15.91 21.42 -7.15
C PRO A 86 -16.90 20.45 -6.47
N VAL A 87 -17.43 19.50 -7.24
CA VAL A 87 -18.25 18.40 -6.73
C VAL A 87 -17.35 17.44 -5.94
N ASP A 88 -17.76 17.12 -4.69
CA ASP A 88 -17.15 16.09 -3.84
C ASP A 88 -17.49 14.67 -4.33
#